data_AF-A0A1E4ZL06-F1
#
_entry.id   AF-A0A1E4ZL06-F1
#
_cell.length_a   1.000
_cell.length_b   1.000
_cell.length_c   1.000
_cell.angle_alpha   90.00
_cell.angle_beta   90.00
_cell.angle_gamma   90.00
#
_symmetry.space_group_name_H-M   'P 1'
#
loop_
_entity.id
_entity.type
_entity.pdbx_description
1 polymer ?
#
loop_
_entity_poly.entity_id
_entity_poly.type
_entity_poly.pdbx_seq_one_letter_code
_entity_poly.pdbx_strand_id
1 'polypeptide(L)'
;MNSVAIKTGGVSPVWQFVSLLAPTVMTGFYLVYALVGLVIDGKSKLKWSDEALEVGLLVTVLIIGLNGLVMLYAYFQKLPVSHVLWLSPFIHIGTACALTVMISLILT
;
A
#
# COMPACT_ATOMS: atom_id res chain seq x y z
N MET A 1 17.05 19.93 -38.93
CA MET A 1 16.98 18.96 -37.82
C MET A 1 15.78 19.34 -36.96
N ASN A 2 14.68 18.60 -37.07
CA ASN A 2 13.50 18.85 -36.25
C ASN A 2 13.77 18.31 -34.84
N SER A 3 13.96 19.19 -33.87
CA SER A 3 13.96 18.81 -32.46
C SER A 3 12.55 18.32 -32.10
N VAL A 4 12.34 17.00 -32.15
CA VAL A 4 11.17 16.38 -31.55
C VAL A 4 11.29 16.64 -30.06
N ALA A 5 10.62 17.69 -29.58
CA ALA A 5 10.46 17.93 -28.16
C ALA A 5 9.67 16.74 -27.60
N ILE A 6 10.38 15.74 -27.09
CA ILE A 6 9.78 14.74 -26.21
C ILE A 6 9.30 15.56 -25.01
N LYS A 7 7.99 15.82 -24.97
CA LYS A 7 7.33 16.35 -23.78
C LYS A 7 7.47 15.25 -22.73
N THR A 8 8.59 15.20 -22.01
CA THR A 8 8.69 14.43 -20.80
C THR A 8 7.74 15.10 -19.82
N GLY A 9 6.49 14.62 -19.78
CA GLY A 9 5.57 14.93 -18.69
C GLY A 9 6.17 14.34 -17.42
N GLY A 10 7.14 15.05 -16.86
CA GLY A 10 7.83 14.64 -15.65
C GLY A 10 6.87 14.78 -14.48
N VAL A 11 6.76 13.74 -13.69
CA VAL A 11 6.13 13.85 -12.37
C VAL A 11 7.01 14.79 -11.54
N SER A 12 6.39 15.76 -10.87
CA SER A 12 7.14 16.60 -9.91
C SER A 12 7.82 15.69 -8.89
N PRO A 13 9.11 15.91 -8.56
CA PRO A 13 9.80 15.10 -7.56
C PRO A 13 9.05 15.01 -6.22
N VAL A 14 8.38 16.10 -5.82
CA VAL A 14 7.56 16.13 -4.60
C VAL A 14 6.35 15.19 -4.71
N TRP A 15 5.65 15.21 -5.85
CA TRP A 15 4.51 14.32 -6.08
C TRP A 15 4.95 12.85 -6.13
N GLN A 16 6.06 12.55 -6.81
CA GLN A 16 6.61 11.20 -6.83
C GLN A 16 7.01 10.73 -5.43
N PHE A 17 7.67 11.58 -4.65
CA PHE A 17 8.03 11.26 -3.27
C PHE A 17 6.80 10.97 -2.41
N VAL A 18 5.79 11.85 -2.41
CA VAL A 18 4.58 11.67 -1.61
C VAL A 18 3.79 10.43 -2.03
N SER A 19 3.64 10.20 -3.34
CA SER A 19 2.92 9.04 -3.89
C SER A 19 3.58 7.70 -3.56
N LEU A 20 4.89 7.68 -3.28
CA LEU A 20 5.61 6.47 -2.86
C LEU A 20 5.70 6.35 -1.34
N LEU A 21 5.89 7.47 -0.64
CA LEU A 21 6.07 7.48 0.81
C LEU A 21 4.79 7.07 1.54
N ALA A 22 3.63 7.63 1.17
CA ALA A 22 2.39 7.39 1.90
C ALA A 22 1.97 5.90 1.88
N PRO A 23 1.97 5.19 0.72
CA PRO A 23 1.75 3.75 0.69
C PRO A 23 2.78 2.97 1.51
N THR A 24 4.06 3.34 1.42
CA THR A 24 5.15 2.67 2.14
C THR A 24 4.96 2.73 3.64
N VAL A 25 4.68 3.93 4.17
CA VAL A 25 4.47 4.13 5.61
C VAL A 25 3.22 3.36 6.08
N MET A 26 2.10 3.46 5.35
CA MET A 26 0.88 2.74 5.70
C MET A 26 1.06 1.22 5.69
N THR A 27 1.66 0.65 4.65
CA THR A 27 1.94 -0.79 4.59
C THR A 27 2.94 -1.21 5.68
N GLY A 28 3.93 -0.37 5.99
CA GLY A 28 4.89 -0.64 7.07
C GLY A 28 4.23 -0.73 8.44
N PHE A 29 3.35 0.21 8.78
CA PHE A 29 2.57 0.14 10.03
C PHE A 29 1.66 -1.08 10.05
N TYR A 30 1.02 -1.40 8.93
CA TYR A 30 0.14 -2.55 8.85
C TYR A 30 0.89 -3.88 9.00
N LEU A 31 2.09 -3.99 8.42
CA LEU A 31 3.00 -5.13 8.61
C LEU A 31 3.34 -5.32 10.09
N VAL A 32 3.76 -4.25 10.78
CA VAL A 32 4.07 -4.32 12.21
C VAL A 32 2.85 -4.76 13.00
N TYR A 33 1.68 -4.16 12.76
CA TYR A 33 0.43 -4.52 13.42
C TYR A 33 0.07 -6.00 13.25
N ALA A 34 0.19 -6.52 12.02
CA ALA A 34 -0.14 -7.90 11.71
C ALA A 34 0.86 -8.89 12.36
N LEU A 35 2.16 -8.56 12.36
CA LEU A 35 3.19 -9.39 12.97
C LEU A 35 3.10 -9.42 14.51
N VAL A 36 2.62 -8.35 15.13
CA VAL A 36 2.41 -8.32 16.59
C VAL A 36 1.54 -9.49 17.05
N GLY A 37 0.50 -9.85 16.30
CA GLY A 37 -0.38 -11.00 16.61
C GLY A 37 0.33 -12.36 16.65
N LEU A 38 1.51 -12.50 16.03
CA LEU A 38 2.33 -13.71 16.07
C LEU A 38 3.20 -13.80 17.34
N VAL A 39 3.47 -12.68 18.00
CA VAL A 39 4.46 -12.57 19.08
C VAL A 39 3.81 -12.34 20.44
N ILE A 40 2.62 -11.73 20.48
CA ILE A 40 1.90 -11.49 21.73
C ILE A 40 1.12 -12.72 22.19
N ASP A 41 1.02 -12.89 23.51
CA ASP A 41 0.33 -14.01 24.16
C ASP A 41 -0.66 -13.56 25.25
N GLY A 42 -1.49 -14.50 25.69
CA GLY A 42 -2.41 -14.32 26.81
C GLY A 42 -3.43 -13.18 26.61
N LYS A 43 -3.61 -12.34 27.63
CA LYS A 43 -4.62 -11.25 27.61
C LYS A 43 -4.38 -10.21 26.51
N SER A 44 -3.12 -9.97 26.14
CA SER A 44 -2.78 -9.01 25.08
C SER A 44 -3.20 -9.55 23.71
N LYS A 45 -3.02 -10.86 23.48
CA LYS A 45 -3.47 -11.53 22.26
C LYS A 45 -4.98 -11.48 22.10
N LEU A 46 -5.74 -11.69 23.19
CA LEU A 46 -7.20 -11.59 23.18
C LEU A 46 -7.68 -10.20 22.76
N LYS A 47 -7.11 -9.14 23.36
CA LYS A 47 -7.48 -7.75 22.99
C LYS A 47 -7.16 -7.42 21.54
N TRP A 48 -6.00 -7.87 21.05
CA TRP A 48 -5.65 -7.70 19.65
C TRP A 48 -6.61 -8.47 18.74
N SER A 49 -6.93 -9.74 19.08
CA SER A 49 -7.80 -10.58 18.25
C SER A 49 -9.23 -10.04 18.14
N ASP A 50 -9.72 -9.34 19.16
CA ASP A 50 -11.06 -8.76 19.17
C ASP A 50 -11.27 -7.74 18.03
N GLU A 51 -10.23 -6.99 17.68
CA GLU A 51 -10.28 -5.94 16.64
C GLU A 51 -9.44 -6.27 15.39
N ALA A 52 -8.62 -7.33 15.44
CA ALA A 52 -7.64 -7.67 14.41
C ALA A 52 -8.22 -7.73 13.00
N LEU A 53 -9.33 -8.44 12.83
CA LEU A 53 -9.95 -8.62 11.51
C LEU A 53 -10.58 -7.33 10.99
N GLU A 54 -11.28 -6.58 11.84
CA GLU A 54 -11.92 -5.32 11.48
C GLU A 54 -10.87 -4.28 11.05
N VAL A 55 -9.83 -4.10 11.86
CA VAL A 55 -8.70 -3.22 11.54
C VAL A 55 -8.01 -3.69 10.26
N GLY A 56 -7.77 -5.00 10.11
CA GLY A 56 -7.10 -5.55 8.94
C GLY A 56 -7.88 -5.35 7.64
N LEU A 57 -9.22 -5.48 7.67
CA LEU A 57 -10.07 -5.20 6.51
C LEU A 57 -10.09 -3.71 6.18
N LEU A 58 -10.29 -2.85 7.19
CA LEU A 58 -10.33 -1.40 7.00
C LEU A 58 -9.02 -0.87 6.42
N VAL A 59 -7.88 -1.27 6.99
CA VAL A 59 -6.55 -0.83 6.53
C VAL A 59 -6.27 -1.32 5.12
N THR A 60 -6.66 -2.55 4.76
CA THR A 60 -6.52 -3.06 3.39
C THR A 60 -7.35 -2.27 2.39
N VAL A 61 -8.60 -1.92 2.73
CA VAL A 61 -9.42 -1.05 1.87
C VAL A 61 -8.76 0.32 1.67
N LEU A 62 -8.22 0.92 2.74
CA LEU A 62 -7.51 2.20 2.66
C LEU A 62 -6.24 2.12 1.80
N ILE A 63 -5.46 1.04 1.93
CA ILE A 63 -4.26 0.80 1.11
C ILE A 63 -4.67 0.63 -0.36
N ILE A 64 -5.72 -0.13 -0.66
CA ILE A 64 -6.24 -0.29 -2.02
C ILE A 64 -6.69 1.06 -2.59
N GLY A 65 -7.45 1.84 -1.82
CA GLY A 65 -7.91 3.17 -2.24
C GLY A 65 -6.76 4.13 -2.54
N LEU A 66 -5.81 4.26 -1.63
CA LEU A 66 -4.66 5.15 -1.79
C LEU A 66 -3.81 4.76 -3.01
N ASN A 67 -3.51 3.46 -3.16
CA ASN A 67 -2.72 2.98 -4.29
C ASN A 67 -3.48 3.07 -5.61
N GLY A 68 -4.80 2.90 -5.59
CA GLY A 68 -5.67 3.18 -6.73
C GLY A 68 -5.59 4.65 -7.18
N LEU A 69 -5.54 5.60 -6.23
CA LEU A 69 -5.32 7.02 -6.54
C LEU A 69 -3.95 7.28 -7.15
N VAL A 70 -2.89 6.61 -6.67
CA VAL A 70 -1.54 6.70 -7.26
C VAL A 70 -1.52 6.16 -8.70
N MET A 71 -2.17 5.03 -8.95
CA MET A 71 -2.30 4.46 -10.30
C MET A 71 -3.12 5.38 -11.22
N LEU A 72 -4.20 5.96 -10.71
CA LEU A 72 -5.02 6.92 -11.45
C LEU A 72 -4.21 8.19 -11.79
N TYR A 73 -3.40 8.67 -10.86
CA TYR A 73 -2.47 9.76 -11.11
C TYR A 73 -1.45 9.39 -12.21
N ALA A 74 -0.82 8.21 -12.12
CA ALA A 74 0.12 7.73 -13.13
C ALA A 74 -0.53 7.60 -14.52
N TYR A 75 -1.80 7.17 -14.57
CA TYR A 75 -2.60 7.13 -15.78
C TYR A 75 -2.82 8.53 -16.39
N PHE A 76 -3.24 9.52 -15.58
CA PHE A 76 -3.43 10.89 -16.07
C PHE A 76 -2.13 11.56 -16.51
N GLN A 77 -1.00 11.21 -15.90
CA GLN A 77 0.33 11.64 -16.33
C GLN A 77 0.86 10.86 -17.56
N LYS A 78 0.07 9.90 -18.09
CA LYS A 78 0.42 9.07 -19.26
C LYS A 78 1.75 8.34 -19.08
N LEU A 79 2.05 7.91 -17.86
CA LEU A 79 3.29 7.20 -17.56
C LEU A 79 3.23 5.77 -18.09
N PRO A 80 4.34 5.21 -18.60
CA PRO A 80 4.38 3.81 -19.01
C PRO A 80 4.15 2.91 -17.80
N VAL A 81 3.56 1.72 -18.02
CA VAL A 81 3.26 0.75 -16.95
C VAL A 81 4.51 0.24 -16.21
N SER A 82 5.70 0.40 -16.81
CA SER A 82 6.99 0.11 -16.18
C SER A 82 7.45 1.19 -15.19
N HIS A 83 6.77 2.34 -15.14
CA HIS A 83 7.09 3.42 -14.23
C HIS A 83 6.83 3.00 -12.77
N VAL A 84 7.66 3.46 -11.84
CA VAL A 84 7.57 3.07 -10.41
C VAL A 84 6.20 3.35 -9.78
N LEU A 85 5.52 4.41 -10.22
CA LEU A 85 4.16 4.76 -9.76
C LEU A 85 3.06 3.82 -10.27
N TRP A 86 3.35 2.94 -11.23
CA TRP A 86 2.48 1.82 -11.58
C TRP A 86 2.84 0.56 -10.79
N LEU A 87 4.14 0.28 -10.62
CA LEU A 87 4.62 -0.95 -10.00
C LEU A 87 4.44 -0.99 -8.47
N SER A 88 4.78 0.08 -7.78
CA SER A 88 4.70 0.17 -6.31
C SER A 88 3.28 -0.12 -5.78
N PRO A 89 2.21 0.45 -6.37
CA PRO A 89 0.83 0.12 -6.02
C PRO A 89 0.50 -1.37 -5.91
N PHE A 90 0.93 -2.17 -6.90
CA PHE A 90 0.64 -3.61 -6.89
C PHE A 90 1.31 -4.33 -5.73
N ILE A 91 2.52 -3.92 -5.36
CA ILE A 91 3.25 -4.50 -4.22
C ILE A 91 2.50 -4.18 -2.93
N HIS A 92 2.14 -2.91 -2.68
CA HIS A 92 1.44 -2.53 -1.46
C HIS A 92 0.06 -3.17 -1.33
N ILE A 93 -0.71 -3.23 -2.42
CA ILE A 93 -2.01 -3.91 -2.44
C ILE A 93 -1.84 -5.40 -2.15
N GLY A 94 -0.90 -6.07 -2.84
CA GLY A 94 -0.63 -7.48 -2.63
C GLY A 94 -0.20 -7.79 -1.19
N THR A 95 0.72 -6.99 -0.64
CA THR A 95 1.16 -7.13 0.76
C THR A 95 0.00 -6.91 1.74
N ALA A 96 -0.83 -5.89 1.56
CA ALA A 96 -1.97 -5.64 2.45
C ALA A 96 -2.96 -6.81 2.44
N CYS A 97 -3.32 -7.32 1.26
CA CYS A 97 -4.18 -8.50 1.15
C CYS A 97 -3.57 -9.73 1.84
N ALA A 98 -2.27 -9.98 1.64
CA ALA A 98 -1.57 -11.09 2.28
C ALA A 98 -1.57 -10.97 3.81
N LEU A 99 -1.37 -9.76 4.34
CA LEU A 99 -1.42 -9.50 5.78
C LEU A 99 -2.82 -9.68 6.36
N THR A 100 -3.87 -9.24 5.66
CA THR A 100 -5.26 -9.49 6.10
C THR A 100 -5.55 -10.99 6.13
N VAL A 101 -5.13 -11.73 5.11
CA VAL A 101 -5.28 -13.20 5.09
C VAL A 101 -4.53 -13.84 6.24
N MET A 102 -3.29 -13.41 6.51
CA MET A 102 -2.52 -13.90 7.65
C MET A 102 -3.24 -13.64 8.98
N ILE A 103 -3.80 -12.44 9.18
CA ILE A 103 -4.62 -12.13 10.36
C ILE A 103 -5.81 -13.08 10.45
N SER A 104 -6.57 -13.27 9.37
CA SER A 104 -7.70 -14.20 9.35
C SER A 104 -7.30 -15.62 9.75
N LEU A 105 -6.13 -16.10 9.29
CA LEU A 105 -5.61 -17.43 9.63
C LEU A 105 -5.13 -17.54 11.10
N ILE A 106 -4.67 -16.46 11.71
CA ILE A 106 -4.29 -16.45 13.14
C ILE A 106 -5.53 -16.55 14.04
N LEU A 107 -6.68 -16.04 13.56
CA LEU A 107 -7.92 -15.98 14.32
C LEU A 107 -8.77 -17.26 14.23
N THR A 108 -8.50 -18.13 13.25
CA THR A 108 -9.15 -19.44 13.07
C THR A 108 -8.41 -20.54 13.80
#